data_AF-V4HCG7-F1
#
_entry.id   AF-V4HCG7-F1
#
_cell.length_a   1.000
_cell.length_b   1.000
_cell.length_c   1.000
_cell.angle_alpha   90.00
_cell.angle_beta   90.00
_cell.angle_gamma   90.00
#
_symmetry.space_group_name_H-M   'P 1'
#
loop_
_entity.id
_entity.type
_entity.pdbx_description
1 polymer ?
#
loop_
_entity_poly.entity_id
_entity_poly.type
_entity_poly.pdbx_seq_one_letter_code
_entity_poly.pdbx_strand_id
1 'polypeptide(L)' 'MGKRTCDGCGRRVRVGGGIGDLWSFETESTQGLTLELADGSEFFLCYDCIDRLPDDEEVTAADVEALPPYRDP' A
#
# COMPACT_ATOMS: atom_id res chain seq x y z
N MET A 1 -13.86 10.01 4.18
CA MET A 1 -12.58 9.28 4.37
C MET A 1 -12.78 7.78 4.19
N GLY A 2 -12.07 7.18 3.25
CA GLY A 2 -11.96 5.72 3.13
C GLY A 2 -10.89 5.17 4.08
N LYS A 3 -11.09 3.96 4.57
CA LYS A 3 -10.02 3.17 5.18
C LYS A 3 -9.85 1.92 4.33
N ARG A 4 -8.61 1.57 4.01
CA ARG A 4 -8.25 0.32 3.33
C ARG A 4 -7.27 -0.45 4.19
N THR A 5 -7.32 -1.77 4.06
CA THR A 5 -6.40 -2.69 4.74
C THR A 5 -5.19 -2.89 3.84
N CYS A 6 -3.99 -2.75 4.39
CA CYS A 6 -2.75 -3.09 3.70
C CYS A 6 -2.70 -4.61 3.47
N ASP A 7 -2.45 -5.04 2.24
CA ASP A 7 -2.41 -6.46 1.88
C ASP A 7 -1.16 -7.17 2.43
N GLY A 8 -0.05 -6.44 2.65
CA GLY A 8 1.16 -7.02 3.26
C GLY A 8 1.07 -7.20 4.77
N CYS A 9 0.82 -6.11 5.51
CA CYS A 9 0.88 -6.16 6.98
C CYS A 9 -0.49 -6.24 7.68
N GLY A 10 -1.60 -6.16 6.95
CA GLY A 10 -2.96 -6.18 7.49
C GLY A 10 -3.40 -4.90 8.22
N ARG A 11 -2.59 -3.82 8.22
CA ARG A 11 -2.93 -2.56 8.90
C ARG A 11 -4.04 -1.81 8.17
N ARG A 12 -5.06 -1.33 8.89
CA ARG A 12 -6.04 -0.39 8.33
C ARG A 12 -5.45 1.02 8.27
N VAL A 13 -5.18 1.49 7.06
CA VAL A 13 -4.66 2.83 6.78
C VAL A 13 -5.71 3.72 6.13
N ARG A 14 -5.57 5.03 6.33
CA ARG A 14 -6.48 6.01 5.69
C ARG A 14 -6.07 6.18 4.24
N VAL A 15 -7.08 6.15 3.37
CA VAL A 15 -6.93 6.47 1.95
C VAL A 15 -7.79 7.67 1.62
N GLY A 16 -7.23 8.59 0.84
CA GLY A 16 -7.99 9.59 0.11
C GLY A 16 -8.99 8.88 -0.80
N GLY A 17 -10.27 9.29 -0.74
CA GLY A 17 -11.36 8.67 -1.50
C GLY A 17 -11.23 8.96 -3.00
N GLY A 18 -11.61 7.98 -3.84
CA GLY A 18 -11.29 7.96 -5.27
C GLY A 18 -12.20 8.73 -6.24
N ILE A 19 -11.70 8.86 -7.48
CA ILE A 19 -12.32 9.01 -8.82
C ILE A 19 -13.52 9.97 -9.05
N GLY A 20 -13.86 10.84 -8.10
CA GLY A 20 -14.60 12.09 -8.37
C GLY A 20 -13.67 13.29 -8.60
N ASP A 21 -12.44 13.20 -8.11
CA ASP A 21 -11.53 14.33 -7.97
C ASP A 21 -10.45 14.29 -9.05
N LEU A 22 -10.86 14.61 -10.29
CA LEU A 22 -9.91 15.04 -11.33
C LEU A 22 -9.20 16.38 -10.99
N TRP A 23 -9.47 16.97 -9.82
CA TRP A 23 -9.00 18.31 -9.43
C TRP A 23 -8.76 18.51 -7.92
N SER A 24 -8.41 17.47 -7.15
CA SER A 24 -8.09 17.69 -5.73
C SER A 24 -6.66 17.27 -5.40
N PHE A 25 -5.78 18.26 -5.54
CA PHE A 25 -4.54 18.39 -4.77
C PHE A 25 -4.82 18.57 -3.26
N GLU A 26 -5.89 17.97 -2.72
CA GLU A 26 -6.10 17.90 -1.29
C GLU A 26 -5.24 16.74 -0.78
N THR A 27 -4.02 17.14 -0.44
CA THR A 27 -2.95 16.44 0.25
C THR A 27 -3.36 15.91 1.64
N GLU A 28 -4.57 15.36 1.79
CA GLU A 28 -4.86 14.46 2.89
C GLU A 28 -3.98 13.23 2.69
N SER A 29 -2.93 13.15 3.51
CA SER A 29 -1.82 12.22 3.40
C SER A 29 -2.35 10.78 3.32
N THR A 30 -2.48 10.26 2.10
CA THR A 30 -2.78 8.85 1.86
C THR A 30 -1.72 8.04 2.56
N GLN A 31 -2.07 7.11 3.43
CA GLN A 31 -1.10 6.31 4.18
C GLN A 31 -0.72 5.02 3.43
N GLY A 32 -0.96 4.98 2.12
CA GLY A 32 -0.69 3.86 1.23
C GLY A 32 -1.18 4.11 -0.19
N LEU A 33 -0.74 3.27 -1.12
CA LEU A 33 -1.16 3.28 -2.52
C LEU A 33 -1.26 1.86 -3.08
N THR A 34 -1.95 1.73 -4.21
CA THR A 34 -2.00 0.48 -4.98
C THR A 34 -0.80 0.42 -5.90
N LEU A 35 -0.01 -0.64 -5.79
CA LEU A 35 1.16 -0.94 -6.61
C LEU A 35 0.85 -2.15 -7.51
N GLU A 36 1.27 -2.07 -8.77
CA GLU A 36 1.37 -3.21 -9.68
C GLU A 36 2.78 -3.80 -9.53
N LEU A 37 2.86 -5.10 -9.27
CA LEU A 37 4.10 -5.83 -9.04
C LEU A 37 4.61 -6.49 -10.34
N ALA A 38 5.84 -7.01 -10.30
CA ALA A 38 6.49 -7.59 -11.48
C ALA A 38 5.77 -8.84 -12.01
N ASP A 39 5.06 -9.58 -11.15
CA ASP A 39 4.23 -10.72 -11.56
C ASP A 39 2.87 -10.31 -12.18
N GLY A 40 2.58 -9.00 -12.27
CA GLY A 40 1.34 -8.44 -12.78
C GLY A 40 0.19 -8.42 -11.78
N SER A 41 0.47 -8.76 -10.51
CA SER A 41 -0.49 -8.62 -9.42
C SER A 41 -0.57 -7.19 -8.91
N GLU A 42 -1.75 -6.79 -8.42
CA GLU A 42 -1.98 -5.48 -7.84
C GLU A 42 -2.27 -5.61 -6.34
N PHE A 43 -1.50 -4.90 -5.52
CA PHE A 43 -1.66 -4.89 -4.06
C PHE A 43 -1.76 -3.48 -3.51
N PHE A 44 -2.63 -3.28 -2.52
CA PHE A 44 -2.69 -2.03 -1.77
C PHE A 44 -1.76 -2.11 -0.55
N LEU A 45 -0.66 -1.34 -0.59
CA LEU A 45 0.36 -1.35 0.45
C LEU A 45 0.47 0.01 1.14
N CYS A 46 0.68 -0.01 2.44
CA CYS A 46 1.02 1.21 3.18
C CYS A 46 2.49 1.59 2.94
N TYR A 47 2.85 2.87 3.07
CA TYR A 47 4.23 3.34 2.84
C TYR A 47 5.28 2.57 3.64
N ASP A 48 5.00 2.21 4.89
CA ASP A 48 5.88 1.37 5.70
C ASP A 48 6.16 -0.02 5.09
N CYS A 49 5.21 -0.61 4.38
CA CYS A 49 5.40 -1.90 3.72
C CYS A 49 6.20 -1.72 2.43
N ILE A 50 5.89 -0.65 1.68
CA ILE A 50 6.60 -0.30 0.45
C ILE A 50 8.09 -0.09 0.72
N ASP A 51 8.42 0.63 1.79
CA ASP A 51 9.80 0.87 2.23
C ASP A 51 10.55 -0.39 2.68
N ARG A 52 9.83 -1.47 3.00
CA ARG A 52 10.42 -2.77 3.38
C ARG A 52 10.58 -3.73 2.22
N LEU A 53 9.94 -3.47 1.09
CA LEU A 53 10.09 -4.32 -0.09
C LEU A 53 11.53 -4.24 -0.59
N PRO A 54 12.03 -5.32 -1.20
CA PRO A 54 13.35 -5.28 -1.79
C PRO A 54 13.37 -4.30 -2.98
N ASP A 55 14.42 -3.49 -3.06
CA ASP A 55 14.69 -2.57 -4.20
C ASP A 55 15.73 -3.15 -5.17
N ASP A 56 16.49 -4.17 -4.74
CA ASP A 56 17.54 -4.86 -5.52
C ASP A 56 17.02 -6.04 -6.37
N GLU A 57 15.73 -6.39 -6.27
CA GLU A 57 15.10 -7.46 -7.05
C GLU A 57 13.66 -7.11 -7.46
N GLU A 58 13.11 -7.87 -8.39
CA GLU A 58 11.74 -7.69 -8.86
C GLU A 58 10.75 -8.11 -7.78
N VAL A 59 10.02 -7.13 -7.22
CA VAL A 59 9.00 -7.40 -6.20
C VAL A 59 7.83 -8.17 -6.80
N THR A 60 7.42 -9.23 -6.11
CA THR A 60 6.28 -10.08 -6.46
C THR A 60 5.30 -10.24 -5.29
N ALA A 61 4.16 -10.89 -5.55
CA ALA A 61 3.20 -11.27 -4.53
C ALA A 61 3.84 -12.01 -3.32
N ALA A 62 4.86 -12.84 -3.57
CA ALA A 62 5.53 -13.60 -2.51
C ALA A 62 6.26 -12.67 -1.52
N ASP A 63 6.82 -11.56 -1.99
CA ASP A 63 7.51 -10.56 -1.16
C ASP A 63 6.52 -9.82 -0.26
N VAL A 64 5.32 -9.55 -0.79
CA VAL A 64 4.22 -8.95 -0.02
C VAL A 64 3.75 -9.90 1.09
N GLU A 65 3.57 -11.19 0.78
CA GLU A 65 3.16 -12.21 1.74
C GLU A 65 4.24 -12.49 2.81
N ALA A 66 5.50 -12.24 2.49
CA ALA A 66 6.62 -12.37 3.42
C ALA A 66 6.72 -11.21 4.43
N LEU A 67 5.98 -10.12 4.23
CA LEU A 67 6.03 -8.96 5.13
C LEU A 67 5.52 -9.33 6.53
N PRO A 68 6.17 -8.85 7.60
CA PRO A 68 5.72 -9.11 8.95
C PRO A 68 4.36 -8.42 9.21
N PRO A 69 3.47 -9.05 9.98
CA PRO A 69 2.21 -8.43 10.36
C PRO A 69 2.47 -7.16 11.16
N TYR A 70 1.62 -6.15 10.97
CA TYR A 70 1.74 -4.92 11.72
C TYR A 70 1.52 -5.19 13.21
N ARG A 71 2.55 -4.91 14.01
CA ARG A 71 2.45 -4.90 15.48
C ARG A 71 2.34 -3.45 15.90
N ASP A 72 1.20 -3.09 16.47
CA ASP A 72 0.97 -1.76 17.03
C ASP A 72 1.96 -1.53 18.18
N PRO A 73 2.77 -0.45 18.16
CA PRO A 73 3.69 -0.12 19.23
C PRO A 73 3.00 0.43 20.48
#